data_AF-A0A964JV08-F1
#
_entry.id   AF-A0A964JV08-F1
#
_cell.length_a   1.000
_cell.length_b   1.000
_cell.length_c   1.000
_cell.angle_alpha   90.00
_cell.angle_beta   90.00
_cell.angle_gamma   90.00
#
_symmetry.space_group_name_H-M   'P 1'
#
loop_
_entity.id
_entity.type
_entity.pdbx_description
1 polymer ?
#
loop_
_entity_poly.entity_id
_entity_poly.type
_entity_poly.pdbx_seq_one_letter_code
_entity_poly.pdbx_strand_id
1 'polypeptide(L)'
;MVVDSRGAEPAAYRAVGTLYNALMTALVLGLVSRRGADTAREYIFRHFRRQHLEKFVPGLKKLGLDGEKDAPACALYHYHSNALGGVKTGYLRESDTKAWVRYPPPRWIWKGTAIAAVPHEVSAAFLHGWHGHNGISLNNPGLGFVCTSMTVDGKPGLEGYYYDYGRPLKEEERVRFAYDEEMPRIDWAKQPKLETANWPEERRLRTFRSYAMSYVQTMLPVLQELLGPADATTEMGRVARLVGLQFHEETARELGLPTDVERGDLESARDFARWLQAILEAEGEDVATEEKGDHVVVRMAGWRIAQGLTLADPLKGFDAWNELWLGAAAAHDRFLAVQTSRTLGDGGWSISWRIAPR
;
A
#
# COMPACT_ATOMS: atom_id res chain seq x y z
N MET A 1 11.46 -30.09 14.84
CA MET A 1 12.70 -29.28 14.77
C MET A 1 12.26 -27.84 14.91
N VAL A 2 12.57 -27.19 16.03
CA VAL A 2 12.14 -25.80 16.29
C VAL A 2 12.99 -24.91 15.38
N VAL A 3 12.40 -24.47 14.26
CA VAL A 3 13.01 -23.49 13.35
C VAL A 3 13.19 -22.19 14.13
N ASP A 4 14.38 -21.60 14.08
CA ASP A 4 14.67 -20.31 14.74
C ASP A 4 13.73 -19.23 14.19
N SER A 5 12.67 -18.93 14.93
CA SER A 5 11.60 -18.01 14.54
C SER A 5 12.05 -16.55 14.44
N ARG A 6 13.25 -16.23 14.94
CA ARG A 6 13.74 -14.84 15.02
C ARG A 6 14.21 -14.27 13.68
N GLY A 7 14.59 -15.13 12.72
CA GLY A 7 14.96 -14.71 11.36
C GLY A 7 13.78 -14.65 10.39
N ALA A 8 12.74 -15.47 10.62
CA ALA A 8 11.58 -15.58 9.75
C ALA A 8 10.62 -14.38 9.87
N GLU A 9 10.50 -13.79 11.05
CA GLU A 9 9.55 -12.70 11.32
C GLU A 9 9.90 -11.39 10.57
N PRO A 10 11.17 -10.90 10.56
CA PRO A 10 11.56 -9.76 9.72
C PRO A 10 11.33 -9.99 8.22
N ALA A 11 11.62 -11.19 7.71
CA ALA A 11 11.42 -11.56 6.31
C ALA A 11 9.93 -11.55 5.94
N ALA A 12 9.07 -12.12 6.80
CA ALA A 12 7.63 -12.13 6.58
C ALA A 12 7.03 -10.72 6.55
N TYR A 13 7.48 -9.80 7.43
CA TYR A 13 7.06 -8.40 7.39
C TYR A 13 7.45 -7.70 6.08
N ARG A 14 8.64 -8.00 5.55
CA ARG A 14 9.09 -7.49 4.26
C ARG A 14 8.24 -8.03 3.11
N ALA A 15 7.98 -9.34 3.11
CA ALA A 15 7.16 -10.01 2.11
C ALA A 15 5.74 -9.43 2.03
N VAL A 16 5.06 -9.23 3.17
CA VAL A 16 3.74 -8.58 3.21
C VAL A 16 3.79 -7.17 2.61
N GLY A 17 4.80 -6.38 2.99
CA GLY A 17 4.98 -5.03 2.43
C GLY A 17 5.23 -5.04 0.92
N THR A 18 6.00 -6.00 0.42
CA THR A 18 6.23 -6.21 -1.02
C THR A 18 4.93 -6.56 -1.75
N LEU A 19 4.20 -7.57 -1.27
CA LEU A 19 2.95 -8.05 -1.88
C LEU A 19 1.90 -6.93 -1.96
N TYR A 20 1.68 -6.19 -0.87
CA TYR A 20 0.65 -5.15 -0.83
C TYR A 20 1.01 -3.87 -1.59
N ASN A 21 2.28 -3.49 -1.65
CA ASN A 21 2.70 -2.40 -2.54
C ASN A 21 2.57 -2.81 -4.03
N ALA A 22 2.93 -4.05 -4.35
CA ALA A 22 2.74 -4.59 -5.70
C ALA A 22 1.25 -4.65 -6.07
N LEU A 23 0.40 -5.04 -5.13
CA LEU A 23 -1.06 -5.09 -5.30
C LEU A 23 -1.66 -3.72 -5.58
N MET A 24 -1.25 -2.68 -4.86
CA MET A 24 -1.68 -1.30 -5.14
C MET A 24 -1.26 -0.87 -6.56
N THR A 25 0.00 -1.12 -6.93
CA THR A 25 0.51 -0.80 -8.28
C THR A 25 -0.28 -1.54 -9.37
N ALA A 26 -0.49 -2.85 -9.17
CA ALA A 26 -1.19 -3.71 -10.11
C ALA A 26 -2.66 -3.34 -10.28
N LEU A 27 -3.34 -2.94 -9.21
CA LEU A 27 -4.73 -2.46 -9.29
C LEU A 27 -4.82 -1.23 -10.17
N VAL A 28 -3.95 -0.24 -9.96
CA VAL A 28 -3.98 1.01 -10.76
C VAL A 28 -3.72 0.71 -12.23
N LEU A 29 -2.72 -0.12 -12.55
CA LEU A 29 -2.46 -0.55 -13.93
C LEU A 29 -3.62 -1.36 -14.52
N GLY A 30 -4.26 -2.22 -13.71
CA GLY A 30 -5.44 -2.97 -14.09
C GLY A 30 -6.60 -2.05 -14.48
N LEU A 31 -6.86 -1.01 -13.68
CA LEU A 31 -7.89 -0.01 -13.97
C LEU A 31 -7.55 0.80 -15.22
N VAL A 32 -6.32 1.27 -15.37
CA VAL A 32 -5.88 2.00 -16.58
C VAL A 32 -6.12 1.16 -17.84
N SER A 33 -5.66 -0.09 -17.84
CA SER A 33 -5.70 -0.96 -19.01
C SER A 33 -7.09 -1.50 -19.36
N ARG A 34 -7.99 -1.67 -18.37
CA ARG A 34 -9.27 -2.36 -18.57
C ARG A 34 -10.51 -1.48 -18.38
N ARG A 35 -10.38 -0.39 -17.62
CA ARG A 35 -11.48 0.53 -17.29
C ARG A 35 -11.18 1.98 -17.72
N GLY A 36 -9.99 2.24 -18.29
CA GLY A 36 -9.57 3.54 -18.79
C GLY A 36 -8.95 4.45 -17.73
N ALA A 37 -8.23 5.47 -18.20
CA ALA A 37 -7.51 6.41 -17.36
C ALA A 37 -8.44 7.21 -16.43
N ASP A 38 -9.65 7.57 -16.86
CA ASP A 38 -10.60 8.31 -16.03
C ASP A 38 -11.05 7.52 -14.79
N THR A 39 -11.35 6.24 -14.95
CA THR A 39 -11.70 5.36 -13.83
C THR A 39 -10.54 5.22 -12.86
N ALA A 40 -9.32 5.03 -13.38
CA ALA A 40 -8.12 4.94 -12.56
C ALA A 40 -7.81 6.25 -11.81
N ARG A 41 -7.98 7.39 -12.48
CA ARG A 41 -7.83 8.74 -11.93
C ARG A 41 -8.80 8.97 -10.77
N GLU A 42 -10.08 8.66 -10.98
CA GLU A 42 -11.11 8.79 -9.95
C GLU A 42 -10.83 7.87 -8.75
N TYR A 43 -10.42 6.62 -9.01
CA TYR A 43 -10.01 5.69 -7.95
C TYR A 43 -8.85 6.26 -7.12
N ILE A 44 -7.78 6.72 -7.76
CA ILE A 44 -6.63 7.32 -7.06
C ILE A 44 -7.05 8.54 -6.25
N PHE A 45 -7.86 9.43 -6.81
CA PHE A 45 -8.37 10.59 -6.08
C PHE A 45 -9.10 10.17 -4.80
N ARG A 46 -10.10 9.27 -4.91
CA ARG A 46 -10.88 8.79 -3.76
C ARG A 46 -10.02 8.05 -2.73
N HIS A 47 -9.11 7.22 -3.19
CA HIS A 47 -8.20 6.45 -2.34
C HIS A 47 -7.36 7.38 -1.45
N PHE A 48 -6.66 8.33 -2.07
CA PHE A 48 -5.81 9.26 -1.32
C PHE A 48 -6.63 10.27 -0.53
N ARG A 49 -7.82 10.64 -0.99
CA ARG A 49 -8.73 11.50 -0.23
C ARG A 49 -9.21 10.85 1.07
N ARG A 50 -9.58 9.57 1.01
CA ARG A 50 -9.98 8.79 2.19
C ARG A 50 -8.83 8.69 3.19
N GLN A 51 -7.64 8.32 2.73
CA GLN A 51 -6.47 8.26 3.62
C GLN A 51 -6.09 9.61 4.21
N HIS A 52 -6.17 10.70 3.43
CA HIS A 52 -5.95 12.04 3.94
C HIS A 52 -6.91 12.34 5.11
N LEU A 53 -8.21 12.09 4.94
CA LEU A 53 -9.22 12.35 5.97
C LEU A 53 -8.95 11.56 7.25
N GLU A 54 -8.50 10.31 7.13
CA GLU A 54 -8.21 9.44 8.25
C GLU A 54 -6.88 9.79 8.95
N LYS A 55 -5.85 10.19 8.19
CA LYS A 55 -4.45 10.16 8.68
C LYS A 55 -3.78 11.52 8.77
N PHE A 56 -4.22 12.53 8.02
CA PHE A 56 -3.45 13.78 7.89
C PHE A 56 -3.38 14.55 9.21
N VAL A 57 -4.51 15.04 9.73
CA VAL A 57 -4.54 15.83 10.97
C VAL A 57 -4.06 15.03 12.19
N PRO A 58 -4.49 13.77 12.42
CA PRO A 58 -3.97 12.97 13.53
C PRO A 58 -2.47 12.72 13.42
N GLY A 59 -1.98 12.44 12.21
CA GLY A 59 -0.56 12.18 11.98
C GLY A 59 0.30 13.44 12.15
N LEU A 60 -0.20 14.62 11.78
CA LEU A 60 0.48 15.89 11.98
C LEU A 60 0.69 16.18 13.48
N LYS A 61 -0.33 15.97 14.30
CA LYS A 61 -0.22 16.05 15.77
C LYS A 61 0.76 15.02 16.34
N LYS A 62 0.67 13.77 15.88
CA LYS A 62 1.58 12.68 16.32
C LYS A 62 3.05 12.98 16.02
N LEU A 63 3.31 13.74 14.96
CA LEU A 63 4.65 14.19 14.57
C LEU A 63 5.07 15.49 15.28
N GLY A 64 4.22 16.08 16.13
CA GLY A 64 4.50 17.33 16.84
C GLY A 64 4.59 18.56 15.92
N LEU A 65 3.88 18.53 14.79
CA LEU A 65 3.92 19.58 13.76
C LEU A 65 2.78 20.60 13.88
N ASP A 66 1.93 20.48 14.91
CA ASP A 66 0.73 21.30 15.09
C ASP A 66 1.01 22.73 15.57
N GLY A 67 2.24 23.01 16.03
CA GLY A 67 2.74 24.35 16.30
C GLY A 67 3.44 25.04 15.12
N GLU A 68 3.68 24.33 14.02
CA GLU A 68 4.36 24.88 12.84
C GLU A 68 3.42 25.72 11.96
N LYS A 69 4.00 26.56 11.10
CA LYS A 69 3.24 27.25 10.04
C LYS A 69 2.74 26.24 9.01
N ASP A 70 1.54 26.45 8.47
CA ASP A 70 0.85 25.44 7.68
C ASP A 70 1.63 24.93 6.46
N ALA A 71 2.31 25.81 5.71
CA ALA A 71 3.11 25.41 4.56
C ALA A 71 4.30 24.50 4.97
N PRO A 72 5.20 24.92 5.90
CA PRO A 72 6.20 24.04 6.51
C PRO A 72 5.63 22.76 7.12
N ALA A 73 4.52 22.84 7.88
CA ALA A 73 3.90 21.71 8.55
C ALA A 73 3.44 20.65 7.53
N CYS A 74 2.82 21.07 6.43
CA CYS A 74 2.41 20.17 5.36
C CYS A 74 3.60 19.49 4.67
N ALA A 75 4.63 20.26 4.30
CA ALA A 75 5.83 19.71 3.69
C ALA A 75 6.58 18.75 4.63
N LEU A 76 6.71 19.09 5.91
CA LEU A 76 7.32 18.23 6.94
C LEU A 76 6.51 16.97 7.20
N TYR A 77 5.18 17.06 7.28
CA TYR A 77 4.31 15.90 7.43
C TYR A 77 4.59 14.89 6.34
N HIS A 78 4.60 15.35 5.08
CA HIS A 78 4.81 14.50 3.93
C HIS A 78 6.23 13.94 3.86
N TYR A 79 7.24 14.75 4.18
CA TYR A 79 8.62 14.31 4.30
C TYR A 79 8.76 13.18 5.33
N HIS A 80 8.24 13.37 6.55
CA HIS A 80 8.38 12.44 7.66
C HIS A 80 7.52 11.18 7.53
N SER A 81 6.23 11.31 7.22
CA SER A 81 5.31 10.17 7.11
C SER A 81 5.73 9.19 6.02
N ASN A 82 6.21 9.68 4.88
CA ASN A 82 6.73 8.84 3.80
C ASN A 82 8.09 8.22 4.15
N ALA A 83 8.98 8.95 4.84
CA ALA A 83 10.25 8.40 5.31
C ALA A 83 10.06 7.22 6.29
N LEU A 84 9.03 7.27 7.15
CA LEU A 84 8.64 6.15 8.01
C LEU A 84 8.20 4.91 7.22
N GLY A 85 7.59 5.11 6.05
CA GLY A 85 7.24 4.06 5.09
C GLY A 85 8.41 3.59 4.21
N GLY A 86 9.65 4.01 4.51
CA GLY A 86 10.84 3.64 3.74
C GLY A 86 11.01 4.41 2.42
N VAL A 87 10.23 5.47 2.19
CA VAL A 87 10.29 6.27 0.98
C VAL A 87 11.34 7.37 1.14
N LYS A 88 12.27 7.48 0.20
CA LYS A 88 13.21 8.60 0.17
C LYS A 88 12.45 9.90 -0.10
N THR A 89 12.62 10.89 0.75
CA THR A 89 12.01 12.22 0.62
C THR A 89 13.04 13.32 0.89
N GLY A 90 12.80 14.50 0.32
CA GLY A 90 13.57 15.72 0.58
C GLY A 90 12.64 16.85 0.99
N TYR A 91 13.14 17.75 1.83
CA TYR A 91 12.43 18.88 2.40
C TYR A 91 13.27 20.15 2.31
N LEU A 92 12.60 21.28 2.08
CA LEU A 92 13.18 22.61 2.19
C LEU A 92 12.13 23.62 2.66
N ARG A 93 12.36 24.27 3.80
CA ARG A 93 11.64 25.49 4.19
C ARG A 93 12.25 26.67 3.44
N GLU A 94 11.46 27.32 2.60
CA GLU A 94 11.87 28.58 1.96
C GLU A 94 11.46 29.78 2.83
N SER A 95 10.26 29.72 3.40
CA SER A 95 9.71 30.71 4.32
C SER A 95 8.60 30.11 5.19
N ASP A 96 7.96 30.94 6.01
CA ASP A 96 6.76 30.56 6.78
C ASP A 96 5.54 30.27 5.88
N THR A 97 5.51 30.87 4.70
CA THR A 97 4.41 30.71 3.74
C THR A 97 4.75 29.79 2.58
N LYS A 98 6.01 29.31 2.47
CA LYS A 98 6.46 28.45 1.37
C LYS A 98 7.42 27.35 1.84
N ALA A 99 7.05 26.09 1.57
CA ALA A 99 7.92 24.96 1.85
C ALA A 99 7.77 23.84 0.81
N TRP A 100 8.90 23.24 0.46
CA TRP A 100 9.03 22.24 -0.58
C TRP A 100 9.09 20.83 -0.02
N VAL A 101 8.56 19.89 -0.80
CA VAL A 101 8.74 18.46 -0.60
C VAL A 101 9.08 17.80 -1.93
N ARG A 102 9.99 16.83 -1.88
CA ARG A 102 10.47 16.07 -3.04
C ARG A 102 10.47 14.59 -2.76
N TYR A 103 10.10 13.81 -3.77
CA TYR A 103 10.10 12.35 -3.79
C TYR A 103 10.96 11.89 -4.98
N PRO A 104 12.28 11.73 -4.80
CA PRO A 104 13.16 11.25 -5.86
C PRO A 104 12.83 9.79 -6.23
N PRO A 105 13.19 9.33 -7.44
CA PRO A 105 13.15 7.92 -7.78
C PRO A 105 14.03 7.07 -6.84
N PRO A 106 13.70 5.78 -6.61
CA PRO A 106 12.55 5.07 -7.16
C PRO A 106 11.22 5.45 -6.45
N ARG A 107 10.13 5.52 -7.23
CA ARG A 107 8.77 5.73 -6.70
C ARG A 107 8.14 4.38 -6.37
N TRP A 108 7.90 4.11 -5.09
CA TRP A 108 7.36 2.81 -4.65
C TRP A 108 5.97 2.51 -5.24
N ILE A 109 5.11 3.53 -5.39
CA ILE A 109 3.74 3.37 -5.90
C ILE A 109 3.71 3.03 -7.39
N TRP A 110 4.75 3.45 -8.14
CA TRP A 110 4.95 3.16 -9.56
C TRP A 110 6.26 2.36 -9.72
N LYS A 111 6.41 1.24 -8.98
CA LYS A 111 7.69 0.54 -8.87
C LYS A 111 8.14 -0.09 -10.20
N GLY A 112 9.41 0.08 -10.53
CA GLY A 112 10.04 -0.57 -11.67
C GLY A 112 9.47 -0.11 -13.01
N THR A 113 9.30 -1.04 -13.95
CA THR A 113 8.81 -0.76 -15.30
C THR A 113 7.33 -0.35 -15.34
N ALA A 114 6.57 -0.58 -14.25
CA ALA A 114 5.17 -0.16 -14.13
C ALA A 114 4.98 1.34 -14.38
N ILE A 115 5.97 2.17 -14.02
CA ILE A 115 5.91 3.62 -14.17
C ILE A 115 5.68 4.07 -15.62
N ALA A 116 6.15 3.30 -16.61
CA ALA A 116 6.02 3.63 -18.02
C ALA A 116 4.57 3.54 -18.53
N ALA A 117 3.68 2.88 -17.78
CA ALA A 117 2.28 2.69 -18.15
C ALA A 117 1.32 3.58 -17.34
N VAL A 118 1.82 4.45 -16.46
CA VAL A 118 1.00 5.33 -15.63
C VAL A 118 0.77 6.67 -16.33
N PRO A 119 -0.47 7.02 -16.72
CA PRO A 119 -0.76 8.32 -17.31
C PRO A 119 -0.51 9.47 -16.32
N HIS A 120 -0.19 10.65 -16.86
CA HIS A 120 0.01 11.87 -16.08
C HIS A 120 -1.16 12.13 -15.15
N GLU A 121 -2.39 12.12 -15.67
CA GLU A 121 -3.62 12.44 -14.95
C GLU A 121 -3.90 11.46 -13.80
N VAL A 122 -3.53 10.19 -13.94
CA VAL A 122 -3.65 9.18 -12.88
C VAL A 122 -2.63 9.47 -11.77
N SER A 123 -1.39 9.81 -12.12
CA SER A 123 -0.40 10.22 -11.12
C SER A 123 -0.73 11.59 -10.51
N ALA A 124 -1.37 12.50 -11.23
CA ALA A 124 -1.78 13.80 -10.70
C ALA A 124 -2.92 13.67 -9.66
N ALA A 125 -3.78 12.67 -9.80
CA ALA A 125 -4.97 12.52 -8.96
C ALA A 125 -4.70 12.44 -7.46
N PHE A 126 -3.56 11.85 -7.02
CA PHE A 126 -3.26 11.80 -5.58
C PHE A 126 -2.89 13.18 -5.03
N LEU A 127 -2.33 14.07 -5.85
CA LEU A 127 -2.06 15.47 -5.46
C LEU A 127 -3.38 16.18 -5.17
N HIS A 128 -4.38 16.00 -6.03
CA HIS A 128 -5.71 16.54 -5.81
C HIS A 128 -6.42 15.90 -4.62
N GLY A 129 -6.34 14.57 -4.46
CA GLY A 129 -6.99 13.85 -3.36
C GLY A 129 -6.37 14.16 -1.99
N TRP A 130 -5.06 14.41 -1.93
CA TRP A 130 -4.33 14.63 -0.69
C TRP A 130 -3.79 16.06 -0.55
N HIS A 131 -2.75 16.42 -1.32
CA HIS A 131 -2.02 17.68 -1.15
C HIS A 131 -2.93 18.91 -1.25
N GLY A 132 -3.84 18.92 -2.23
CA GLY A 132 -4.79 20.01 -2.45
C GLY A 132 -5.79 20.22 -1.31
N HIS A 133 -5.96 19.24 -0.41
CA HIS A 133 -6.90 19.35 0.70
C HIS A 133 -6.27 19.70 2.04
N ASN A 134 -4.94 19.73 2.12
CA ASN A 134 -4.24 19.99 3.37
C ASN A 134 -4.66 21.33 3.99
N GLY A 135 -4.73 22.40 3.19
CA GLY A 135 -5.15 23.73 3.65
C GLY A 135 -6.55 23.73 4.26
N ILE A 136 -7.50 23.07 3.59
CA ILE A 136 -8.88 22.93 4.09
C ILE A 136 -8.90 22.20 5.45
N SER A 137 -8.11 21.13 5.59
CA SER A 137 -8.04 20.38 6.85
C SER A 137 -7.35 21.12 8.00
N LEU A 138 -6.50 22.09 7.69
CA LEU A 138 -5.86 22.97 8.66
C LEU A 138 -6.66 24.25 8.93
N ASN A 139 -7.87 24.37 8.36
CA ASN A 139 -8.67 25.60 8.41
C ASN A 139 -7.93 26.83 7.83
N ASN A 140 -7.04 26.60 6.87
CA ASN A 140 -6.36 27.61 6.07
C ASN A 140 -6.71 27.41 4.58
N PRO A 141 -7.84 27.96 4.11
CA PRO A 141 -8.27 27.78 2.72
C PRO A 141 -7.37 28.50 1.71
N GLY A 142 -6.40 29.31 2.15
CA GLY A 142 -5.44 29.97 1.27
C GLY A 142 -4.19 29.16 0.97
N LEU A 143 -4.01 28.01 1.62
CA LEU A 143 -2.89 27.10 1.36
C LEU A 143 -3.18 26.17 0.18
N GLY A 144 -2.31 26.21 -0.83
CA GLY A 144 -2.34 25.32 -1.99
C GLY A 144 -1.03 24.55 -2.17
N PHE A 145 -1.01 23.61 -3.12
CA PHE A 145 0.17 22.86 -3.53
C PHE A 145 0.50 23.12 -4.99
N VAL A 146 1.75 23.45 -5.28
CA VAL A 146 2.26 23.62 -6.65
C VAL A 146 3.19 22.46 -6.97
N CYS A 147 2.82 21.64 -7.94
CA CYS A 147 3.65 20.57 -8.48
C CYS A 147 4.54 21.10 -9.59
N THR A 148 5.85 20.89 -9.47
CA THR A 148 6.85 21.41 -10.41
C THR A 148 7.52 20.32 -11.24
N SER A 149 7.35 19.06 -10.85
CA SER A 149 8.04 17.92 -11.47
C SER A 149 7.27 16.64 -11.17
N MET A 150 7.16 15.73 -12.15
CA MET A 150 6.61 14.39 -11.94
C MET A 150 7.42 13.31 -12.66
N THR A 151 7.69 12.21 -11.96
CA THR A 151 8.50 11.11 -12.49
C THR A 151 7.87 10.42 -13.71
N VAL A 152 6.54 10.32 -13.77
CA VAL A 152 5.83 9.71 -14.91
C VAL A 152 5.97 10.53 -16.19
N ASP A 153 6.28 11.83 -16.07
CA ASP A 153 6.53 12.73 -17.21
C ASP A 153 8.03 12.76 -17.59
N GLY A 154 8.84 11.81 -17.09
CA GLY A 154 10.27 11.72 -17.35
C GLY A 154 11.13 12.69 -16.54
N LYS A 155 10.58 13.35 -15.52
CA LYS A 155 11.32 14.30 -14.66
C LYS A 155 12.05 13.57 -13.50
N PRO A 156 13.09 14.17 -12.87
CA PRO A 156 13.97 13.50 -11.90
C PRO A 156 13.37 13.32 -10.49
N GLY A 157 12.04 13.26 -10.38
CA GLY A 157 11.31 13.12 -9.13
C GLY A 157 9.89 13.64 -9.24
N LEU A 158 9.11 13.42 -8.19
CA LEU A 158 7.96 14.28 -7.91
C LEU A 158 8.43 15.41 -7.01
N GLU A 159 8.20 16.65 -7.42
CA GLU A 159 8.59 17.85 -6.67
C GLU A 159 7.42 18.81 -6.61
N GLY A 160 7.33 19.54 -5.51
CA GLY A 160 6.40 20.65 -5.38
C GLY A 160 6.52 21.34 -4.04
N TYR A 161 5.74 22.40 -3.87
CA TYR A 161 5.73 23.20 -2.66
C TYR A 161 4.32 23.56 -2.22
N TYR A 162 4.17 23.68 -0.91
CA TYR A 162 3.02 24.33 -0.31
C TYR A 162 3.23 25.84 -0.32
N TYR A 163 2.18 26.59 -0.67
CA TYR A 163 2.20 28.05 -0.64
C TYR A 163 0.91 28.60 -0.05
N ASP A 164 1.04 29.50 0.92
CA ASP A 164 -0.07 30.26 1.47
C ASP A 164 -0.23 31.57 0.68
N TYR A 165 -1.34 31.68 -0.05
CA TYR A 165 -1.65 32.81 -0.92
C TYR A 165 -2.25 34.01 -0.16
N GLY A 166 -2.55 33.88 1.15
CA GLY A 166 -3.18 34.92 1.96
C GLY A 166 -4.62 35.26 1.55
N ARG A 167 -5.21 34.47 0.64
CA ARG A 167 -6.63 34.53 0.25
C ARG A 167 -7.17 33.12 0.09
N PRO A 168 -8.48 32.88 0.30
CA PRO A 168 -9.08 31.60 -0.01
C PRO A 168 -8.88 31.20 -1.48
N LEU A 169 -8.55 29.92 -1.69
CA LEU A 169 -8.42 29.29 -3.00
C LEU A 169 -9.72 28.57 -3.38
N LYS A 170 -10.10 28.67 -4.65
CA LYS A 170 -11.11 27.78 -5.25
C LYS A 170 -10.55 26.36 -5.36
N GLU A 171 -11.43 25.38 -5.57
CA GLU A 171 -11.01 23.97 -5.64
C GLU A 171 -9.96 23.71 -6.73
N GLU A 172 -10.15 24.29 -7.90
CA GLU A 172 -9.25 24.22 -9.05
C GLU A 172 -7.91 24.95 -8.82
N GLU A 173 -7.83 25.85 -7.83
CA GLU A 173 -6.60 26.59 -7.49
C GLU A 173 -5.75 25.86 -6.44
N ARG A 174 -6.31 24.86 -5.74
CA ARG A 174 -5.62 24.15 -4.65
C ARG A 174 -4.42 23.32 -5.10
N VAL A 175 -4.43 22.88 -6.36
CA VAL A 175 -3.31 22.19 -6.99
C VAL A 175 -3.01 22.84 -8.33
N ARG A 176 -1.78 23.33 -8.49
CA ARG A 176 -1.28 23.94 -9.74
C ARG A 176 -0.08 23.16 -10.26
N PHE A 177 0.12 23.14 -11.57
CA PHE A 177 1.33 22.63 -12.21
C PHE A 177 2.18 23.79 -12.73
N ALA A 178 3.48 23.80 -12.41
CA ALA A 178 4.43 24.85 -12.77
C ALA A 178 5.80 24.24 -13.11
N TYR A 179 5.91 23.65 -14.29
CA TYR A 179 7.08 22.88 -14.74
C TYR A 179 8.28 23.73 -15.17
N ASP A 180 8.12 25.05 -15.15
CA ASP A 180 9.14 26.07 -15.31
C ASP A 180 9.79 26.49 -13.98
N GLU A 181 9.25 26.04 -12.85
CA GLU A 181 9.81 26.25 -11.52
C GLU A 181 10.60 25.01 -11.05
N GLU A 182 11.64 25.20 -10.24
CA GLU A 182 12.46 24.09 -9.73
C GLU A 182 12.70 24.23 -8.22
N MET A 183 12.71 23.09 -7.51
CA MET A 183 13.07 23.07 -6.10
C MET A 183 14.54 23.51 -5.93
N PRO A 184 14.84 24.46 -5.03
CA PRO A 184 16.22 24.82 -4.74
C PRO A 184 17.05 23.63 -4.26
N ARG A 185 18.36 23.67 -4.49
CA ARG A 185 19.28 22.60 -4.06
C ARG A 185 19.21 22.41 -2.54
N ILE A 186 19.03 21.16 -2.12
CA ILE A 186 19.03 20.77 -0.71
C ILE A 186 20.35 20.13 -0.29
N ASP A 187 20.71 20.34 0.97
CA ASP A 187 21.77 19.58 1.63
C ASP A 187 21.16 18.34 2.29
N TRP A 188 21.49 17.16 1.76
CA TRP A 188 21.01 15.87 2.26
C TRP A 188 21.48 15.58 3.70
N ALA A 189 22.64 16.10 4.11
CA ALA A 189 23.18 15.88 5.45
C ALA A 189 22.44 16.70 6.52
N LYS A 190 21.75 17.77 6.12
CA LYS A 190 21.00 18.70 6.98
C LYS A 190 19.50 18.48 6.97
N GLN A 191 19.03 17.43 6.30
CA GLN A 191 17.59 17.12 6.28
C GLN A 191 17.09 16.85 7.71
N PRO A 192 15.85 17.27 8.05
CA PRO A 192 15.29 17.01 9.37
C PRO A 192 15.34 15.52 9.68
N LYS A 193 15.91 15.14 10.83
CA LYS A 193 16.02 13.73 11.21
C LYS A 193 14.81 13.33 12.03
N LEU A 194 14.17 12.23 11.65
CA LEU A 194 13.26 11.54 12.56
C LEU A 194 14.08 10.78 13.60
N GLU A 195 13.56 10.69 14.82
CA GLU A 195 14.06 9.79 15.86
C GLU A 195 13.83 8.28 15.54
N THR A 196 13.68 7.95 14.26
CA THR A 196 13.56 6.57 13.76
C THR A 196 14.87 6.00 13.24
N ALA A 197 15.89 6.84 13.07
CA ALA A 197 17.23 6.40 12.65
C ALA A 197 17.85 5.35 13.59
N ASN A 198 17.43 5.31 14.85
CA ASN A 198 17.90 4.38 15.87
C ASN A 198 16.97 3.17 16.09
N TRP A 199 15.93 2.98 15.27
CA TRP A 199 15.00 1.87 15.46
C TRP A 199 15.63 0.52 15.06
N PRO A 200 15.44 -0.53 15.87
CA PRO A 200 15.78 -1.90 15.48
C PRO A 200 15.14 -2.24 14.13
N GLU A 201 15.82 -3.07 13.31
CA GLU A 201 15.34 -3.47 11.98
C GLU A 201 13.92 -4.05 12.02
N GLU A 202 13.64 -4.92 12.98
CA GLU A 202 12.33 -5.51 13.17
C GLU A 202 11.22 -4.45 13.33
N ARG A 203 11.45 -3.41 14.14
CA ARG A 203 10.49 -2.31 14.32
C ARG A 203 10.29 -1.52 13.02
N ARG A 204 11.36 -1.33 12.24
CA ARG A 204 11.29 -0.65 10.92
C ARG A 204 10.44 -1.47 9.95
N LEU A 205 10.68 -2.77 9.85
CA LEU A 205 9.94 -3.66 8.93
C LEU A 205 8.48 -3.83 9.35
N ARG A 206 8.20 -3.93 10.65
CA ARG A 206 6.83 -3.93 11.18
C ARG A 206 6.08 -2.64 10.81
N THR A 207 6.78 -1.50 10.83
CA THR A 207 6.21 -0.21 10.43
C THR A 207 5.98 -0.14 8.92
N PHE A 208 6.95 -0.58 8.11
CA PHE A 208 6.82 -0.71 6.66
C PHE A 208 5.64 -1.58 6.24
N ARG A 209 5.50 -2.76 6.87
CA ARG A 209 4.35 -3.64 6.71
C ARG A 209 3.03 -2.94 7.02
N SER A 210 2.93 -2.31 8.19
CA SER A 210 1.71 -1.63 8.62
C SER A 210 1.35 -0.46 7.69
N TYR A 211 2.35 0.23 7.16
CA TYR A 211 2.17 1.26 6.13
C TYR A 211 1.58 0.67 4.85
N ALA A 212 2.11 -0.44 4.34
CA ALA A 212 1.60 -1.12 3.15
C ALA A 212 0.17 -1.67 3.34
N MET A 213 -0.12 -2.31 4.47
CA MET A 213 -1.46 -2.80 4.82
C MET A 213 -2.51 -1.68 4.81
N SER A 214 -2.11 -0.48 5.22
CA SER A 214 -3.02 0.67 5.26
C SER A 214 -3.50 1.13 3.87
N TYR A 215 -2.79 0.75 2.79
CA TYR A 215 -3.28 0.92 1.43
C TYR A 215 -4.38 -0.09 1.13
N VAL A 216 -4.17 -1.37 1.42
CA VAL A 216 -5.19 -2.44 1.20
C VAL A 216 -6.50 -2.13 1.92
N GLN A 217 -6.41 -1.61 3.15
CA GLN A 217 -7.56 -1.17 3.94
C GLN A 217 -8.40 -0.09 3.25
N THR A 218 -7.78 0.74 2.41
CA THR A 218 -8.46 1.74 1.61
C THR A 218 -8.90 1.18 0.24
N MET A 219 -8.14 0.23 -0.33
CA MET A 219 -8.37 -0.29 -1.67
C MET A 219 -9.78 -0.88 -1.84
N LEU A 220 -10.16 -1.81 -0.97
CA LEU A 220 -11.41 -2.55 -1.12
C LEU A 220 -12.66 -1.66 -0.97
N PRO A 221 -12.81 -0.83 0.09
CA PRO A 221 -13.98 0.05 0.22
C PRO A 221 -14.10 1.02 -0.97
N VAL A 222 -13.02 1.69 -1.34
CA VAL A 222 -13.04 2.68 -2.42
C VAL A 222 -13.37 2.04 -3.76
N LEU A 223 -12.85 0.84 -4.03
CA LEU A 223 -13.14 0.14 -5.28
C LEU A 223 -14.60 -0.33 -5.35
N GLN A 224 -15.16 -0.84 -4.24
CA GLN A 224 -16.58 -1.22 -4.20
C GLN A 224 -17.50 -0.01 -4.31
N GLU A 225 -17.16 1.12 -3.68
CA GLU A 225 -17.91 2.38 -3.79
C GLU A 225 -17.87 2.94 -5.22
N LEU A 226 -16.76 2.75 -5.94
CA LEU A 226 -16.59 3.27 -7.30
C LEU A 226 -17.23 2.39 -8.37
N LEU A 227 -17.00 1.06 -8.31
CA LEU A 227 -17.39 0.13 -9.37
C LEU A 227 -18.60 -0.74 -9.02
N GLY A 228 -19.02 -0.73 -7.75
CA GLY A 228 -19.93 -1.73 -7.21
C GLY A 228 -19.21 -3.05 -6.88
N PRO A 229 -19.77 -3.88 -5.99
CA PRO A 229 -19.08 -5.07 -5.48
C PRO A 229 -18.65 -6.09 -6.54
N ALA A 230 -19.48 -6.35 -7.57
CA ALA A 230 -19.19 -7.39 -8.56
C ALA A 230 -17.98 -7.04 -9.44
N ASP A 231 -17.95 -5.81 -9.96
CA ASP A 231 -16.84 -5.31 -10.78
C ASP A 231 -15.58 -5.10 -9.93
N ALA A 232 -15.72 -4.61 -8.70
CA ALA A 232 -14.61 -4.50 -7.77
C ALA A 232 -13.92 -5.86 -7.53
N THR A 233 -14.70 -6.92 -7.27
CA THR A 233 -14.15 -8.28 -7.11
C THR A 233 -13.49 -8.79 -8.38
N THR A 234 -14.08 -8.51 -9.54
CA THR A 234 -13.52 -8.93 -10.82
C THR A 234 -12.16 -8.28 -11.09
N GLU A 235 -12.05 -6.96 -10.94
CA GLU A 235 -10.81 -6.24 -11.24
C GLU A 235 -9.73 -6.48 -10.17
N MET A 236 -10.09 -6.39 -8.88
CA MET A 236 -9.17 -6.62 -7.77
C MET A 236 -8.73 -8.08 -7.71
N GLY A 237 -9.65 -9.03 -7.81
CA GLY A 237 -9.33 -10.46 -7.77
C GLY A 237 -8.36 -10.86 -8.88
N ARG A 238 -8.57 -10.34 -10.11
CA ARG A 238 -7.65 -10.60 -11.22
C ARG A 238 -6.24 -10.12 -10.93
N VAL A 239 -6.06 -8.88 -10.49
CA VAL A 239 -4.72 -8.33 -10.22
C VAL A 239 -4.09 -8.96 -8.98
N ALA A 240 -4.88 -9.30 -7.97
CA ALA A 240 -4.44 -10.03 -6.79
C ALA A 240 -3.86 -11.40 -7.18
N ARG A 241 -4.58 -12.19 -7.99
CA ARG A 241 -4.07 -13.45 -8.51
C ARG A 241 -2.76 -13.29 -9.28
N LEU A 242 -2.66 -12.28 -10.15
CA LEU A 242 -1.42 -12.03 -10.90
C LEU A 242 -0.25 -11.64 -9.99
N VAL A 243 -0.49 -10.84 -8.95
CA VAL A 243 0.54 -10.51 -7.97
C VAL A 243 0.97 -11.75 -7.19
N GLY A 244 0.03 -12.60 -6.77
CA GLY A 244 0.34 -13.87 -6.12
C GLY A 244 1.23 -14.75 -6.99
N LEU A 245 0.88 -14.88 -8.28
CA LEU A 245 1.67 -15.63 -9.25
C LEU A 245 3.10 -15.08 -9.42
N GLN A 246 3.26 -13.76 -9.43
CA GLN A 246 4.55 -13.12 -9.72
C GLN A 246 5.48 -13.05 -8.50
N PHE A 247 4.94 -12.90 -7.30
CA PHE A 247 5.74 -12.59 -6.10
C PHE A 247 5.88 -13.76 -5.12
N HIS A 248 5.22 -14.89 -5.36
CA HIS A 248 5.35 -16.06 -4.48
C HIS A 248 6.81 -16.55 -4.39
N GLU A 249 7.48 -16.75 -5.52
CA GLU A 249 8.87 -17.24 -5.54
C GLU A 249 9.82 -16.32 -4.75
N GLU A 250 9.75 -15.00 -5.00
CA GLU A 250 10.57 -14.00 -4.29
C GLU A 250 10.36 -14.08 -2.77
N THR A 251 9.09 -14.07 -2.34
CA THR A 251 8.74 -14.04 -0.91
C THR A 251 9.00 -15.37 -0.21
N ALA A 252 8.80 -16.51 -0.88
CA ALA A 252 9.15 -17.82 -0.35
C ALA A 252 10.66 -17.97 -0.17
N ARG A 253 11.47 -17.50 -1.13
CA ARG A 253 12.94 -17.47 -1.00
C ARG A 253 13.39 -16.61 0.18
N GLU A 254 12.79 -15.44 0.38
CA GLU A 254 13.10 -14.58 1.55
C GLU A 254 12.80 -15.28 2.88
N LEU A 255 11.78 -16.13 2.93
CA LEU A 255 11.42 -16.94 4.10
C LEU A 255 12.26 -18.23 4.24
N GLY A 256 13.21 -18.48 3.33
CA GLY A 256 14.01 -19.71 3.32
C GLY A 256 13.20 -20.97 2.95
N LEU A 257 12.09 -20.80 2.24
CA LEU A 257 11.24 -21.89 1.76
C LEU A 257 11.64 -22.32 0.34
N PRO A 258 11.38 -23.58 -0.04
CA PRO A 258 11.69 -24.07 -1.38
C PRO A 258 10.82 -23.35 -2.43
N THR A 259 11.40 -23.11 -3.61
CA THR A 259 10.78 -22.30 -4.68
C THR A 259 10.66 -23.05 -6.01
N ASP A 260 11.57 -23.99 -6.28
CA ASP A 260 11.52 -24.85 -7.47
C ASP A 260 10.74 -26.15 -7.15
N VAL A 261 9.44 -26.02 -6.87
CA VAL A 261 8.58 -27.14 -6.45
C VAL A 261 7.50 -27.42 -7.49
N GLU A 262 7.52 -28.63 -8.06
CA GLU A 262 6.40 -29.18 -8.86
C GLU A 262 6.18 -30.66 -8.47
N ARG A 263 6.11 -30.95 -7.16
CA ARG A 263 5.98 -32.34 -6.69
C ARG A 263 4.54 -32.83 -6.73
N GLY A 264 3.57 -31.93 -6.58
CA GLY A 264 2.15 -32.30 -6.50
C GLY A 264 1.86 -33.26 -5.35
N ASP A 265 2.62 -33.18 -4.25
CA ASP A 265 2.52 -34.10 -3.12
C ASP A 265 2.21 -33.37 -1.80
N LEU A 266 2.05 -34.15 -0.73
CA LEU A 266 1.75 -33.62 0.60
C LEU A 266 2.88 -32.72 1.14
N GLU A 267 4.14 -32.98 0.77
CA GLU A 267 5.24 -32.10 1.17
C GLU A 267 5.13 -30.72 0.49
N SER A 268 4.72 -30.68 -0.79
CA SER A 268 4.43 -29.42 -1.48
C SER A 268 3.30 -28.67 -0.80
N ALA A 269 2.24 -29.37 -0.37
CA ALA A 269 1.15 -28.77 0.40
C ALA A 269 1.64 -28.19 1.76
N ARG A 270 2.56 -28.89 2.45
CA ARG A 270 3.20 -28.39 3.69
C ARG A 270 4.04 -27.14 3.43
N ASP A 271 4.85 -27.13 2.39
CA ASP A 271 5.69 -25.99 2.04
C ASP A 271 4.85 -24.73 1.80
N PHE A 272 3.78 -24.86 1.00
CA PHE A 272 2.85 -23.75 0.75
C PHE A 272 2.11 -23.32 2.01
N ALA A 273 1.65 -24.26 2.84
CA ALA A 273 0.98 -23.94 4.11
C ALA A 273 1.90 -23.17 5.07
N ARG A 274 3.21 -23.53 5.13
CA ARG A 274 4.20 -22.77 5.92
C ARG A 274 4.37 -21.35 5.40
N TRP A 275 4.41 -21.16 4.08
CA TRP A 275 4.46 -19.82 3.48
C TRP A 275 3.21 -19.02 3.84
N LEU A 276 2.01 -19.57 3.59
CA LEU A 276 0.75 -18.88 3.81
C LEU A 276 0.57 -18.51 5.29
N GLN A 277 0.90 -19.43 6.21
CA GLN A 277 0.87 -19.15 7.64
C GLN A 277 1.80 -17.99 8.02
N ALA A 278 3.05 -18.01 7.56
CA ALA A 278 4.02 -16.96 7.88
C ALA A 278 3.57 -15.58 7.38
N ILE A 279 2.99 -15.49 6.18
CA ILE A 279 2.47 -14.23 5.62
C ILE A 279 1.27 -13.73 6.42
N LEU A 280 0.28 -14.58 6.71
CA LEU A 280 -0.93 -14.20 7.44
C LEU A 280 -0.60 -13.81 8.91
N GLU A 281 0.27 -14.55 9.60
CA GLU A 281 0.75 -14.18 10.93
C GLU A 281 1.51 -12.85 10.91
N ALA A 282 2.30 -12.61 9.86
CA ALA A 282 3.02 -11.36 9.68
C ALA A 282 2.09 -10.17 9.46
N GLU A 283 0.95 -10.34 8.78
CA GLU A 283 -0.13 -9.35 8.73
C GLU A 283 -0.74 -9.05 10.11
N GLY A 284 -0.54 -9.97 11.06
CA GLY A 284 -1.09 -9.91 12.40
C GLY A 284 -2.39 -10.68 12.53
N GLU A 285 -2.70 -11.60 11.62
CA GLU A 285 -3.85 -12.50 11.71
C GLU A 285 -3.61 -13.62 12.74
N ASP A 286 -4.70 -14.21 13.24
CA ASP A 286 -4.65 -15.38 14.11
C ASP A 286 -4.82 -16.66 13.28
N VAL A 287 -3.75 -17.44 13.17
CA VAL A 287 -3.64 -18.53 12.19
C VAL A 287 -3.29 -19.84 12.89
N ALA A 288 -3.96 -20.92 12.48
CA ALA A 288 -3.66 -22.27 12.92
C ALA A 288 -3.57 -23.21 11.73
N THR A 289 -2.48 -23.99 11.65
CA THR A 289 -2.26 -24.97 10.59
C THR A 289 -2.38 -26.38 11.16
N GLU A 290 -3.12 -27.25 10.46
CA GLU A 290 -3.33 -28.64 10.83
C GLU A 290 -3.13 -29.55 9.62
N GLU A 291 -2.35 -30.61 9.77
CA GLU A 291 -2.25 -31.66 8.75
C GLU A 291 -3.31 -32.74 9.01
N LYS A 292 -3.99 -33.17 7.96
CA LYS A 292 -5.07 -34.16 8.01
C LYS A 292 -4.91 -35.19 6.91
N GLY A 293 -4.14 -36.25 7.16
CA GLY A 293 -3.99 -37.37 6.24
C GLY A 293 -3.33 -36.94 4.93
N ASP A 294 -4.14 -36.59 3.93
CA ASP A 294 -3.74 -36.28 2.55
C ASP A 294 -3.69 -34.77 2.22
N HIS A 295 -3.94 -33.90 3.21
CA HIS A 295 -3.98 -32.45 2.99
C HIS A 295 -3.54 -31.66 4.23
N VAL A 296 -3.27 -30.38 4.01
CA VAL A 296 -3.02 -29.39 5.07
C VAL A 296 -4.18 -28.40 5.09
N VAL A 297 -4.62 -28.01 6.28
CA VAL A 297 -5.64 -26.97 6.50
C VAL A 297 -5.00 -25.80 7.23
N VAL A 298 -4.96 -24.64 6.57
CA VAL A 298 -4.64 -23.36 7.23
C VAL A 298 -5.96 -22.69 7.60
N ARG A 299 -6.15 -22.35 8.87
CA ARG A 299 -7.34 -21.66 9.39
C ARG A 299 -6.95 -20.28 9.87
N MET A 300 -7.80 -19.30 9.59
CA MET A 300 -7.67 -17.94 10.08
C MET A 300 -8.92 -17.55 10.86
N ALA A 301 -8.73 -17.09 12.09
CA ALA A 301 -9.80 -16.64 12.96
C ALA A 301 -9.98 -15.13 12.82
N GLY A 302 -11.13 -14.72 12.26
CA GLY A 302 -11.36 -13.32 11.91
C GLY A 302 -10.73 -12.93 10.57
N TRP A 303 -10.79 -11.62 10.28
CA TRP A 303 -10.10 -10.99 9.15
C TRP A 303 -9.67 -9.59 9.59
N ARG A 304 -8.57 -9.52 10.35
CA ARG A 304 -8.13 -8.32 11.07
C ARG A 304 -7.76 -7.20 10.12
N ILE A 305 -7.17 -7.48 8.97
CA ILE A 305 -6.88 -6.45 7.98
C ILE A 305 -8.14 -5.70 7.53
N ALA A 306 -9.30 -6.36 7.50
CA ALA A 306 -10.59 -5.75 7.18
C ALA A 306 -11.40 -5.27 8.40
N GLN A 307 -10.83 -5.37 9.60
CA GLN A 307 -11.53 -4.95 10.81
C GLN A 307 -11.84 -3.45 10.78
N GLY A 308 -13.11 -3.10 11.03
CA GLY A 308 -13.59 -1.71 10.99
C GLY A 308 -13.81 -1.15 9.58
N LEU A 309 -13.53 -1.91 8.52
CA LEU A 309 -13.86 -1.49 7.17
C LEU A 309 -15.36 -1.62 6.93
N THR A 310 -15.94 -0.59 6.32
CA THR A 310 -17.29 -0.65 5.76
C THR A 310 -17.16 -1.09 4.30
N LEU A 311 -17.57 -2.33 4.01
CA LEU A 311 -17.63 -2.88 2.66
C LEU A 311 -19.09 -3.02 2.25
N ALA A 312 -19.41 -2.65 1.01
CA ALA A 312 -20.75 -2.82 0.45
C ALA A 312 -21.12 -4.32 0.34
N ASP A 313 -20.14 -5.18 0.07
CA ASP A 313 -20.27 -6.63 0.16
C ASP A 313 -18.99 -7.23 0.75
N PRO A 314 -18.97 -7.60 2.04
CA PRO A 314 -17.78 -8.13 2.70
C PRO A 314 -17.28 -9.45 2.11
N LEU A 315 -18.18 -10.35 1.69
CA LEU A 315 -17.80 -11.65 1.10
C LEU A 315 -17.07 -11.45 -0.23
N LYS A 316 -17.59 -10.57 -1.08
CA LYS A 316 -16.93 -10.19 -2.34
C LYS A 316 -15.61 -9.47 -2.14
N GLY A 317 -15.49 -8.65 -1.09
CA GLY A 317 -14.24 -8.02 -0.70
C GLY A 317 -13.19 -9.04 -0.29
N PHE A 318 -13.58 -10.03 0.52
CA PHE A 318 -12.72 -11.15 0.89
C PHE A 318 -12.29 -11.96 -0.33
N ASP A 319 -13.23 -12.30 -1.23
CA ASP A 319 -12.92 -13.09 -2.42
C ASP A 319 -11.86 -12.41 -3.28
N ALA A 320 -11.98 -11.10 -3.49
CA ALA A 320 -11.02 -10.32 -4.25
C ALA A 320 -9.61 -10.32 -3.63
N TRP A 321 -9.54 -10.22 -2.30
CA TRP A 321 -8.28 -10.29 -1.57
C TRP A 321 -7.68 -11.71 -1.58
N ASN A 322 -8.52 -12.73 -1.42
CA ASN A 322 -8.14 -14.14 -1.36
C ASN A 322 -7.50 -14.65 -2.65
N GLU A 323 -7.84 -14.05 -3.80
CA GLU A 323 -7.21 -14.36 -5.08
C GLU A 323 -5.69 -14.16 -5.06
N LEU A 324 -5.15 -13.29 -4.18
CA LEU A 324 -3.71 -13.16 -3.95
C LEU A 324 -3.08 -14.49 -3.53
N TRP A 325 -3.71 -15.18 -2.57
CA TRP A 325 -3.24 -16.44 -2.01
C TRP A 325 -3.43 -17.59 -3.00
N LEU A 326 -4.53 -17.57 -3.77
CA LEU A 326 -4.77 -18.58 -4.80
C LEU A 326 -3.80 -18.44 -5.98
N GLY A 327 -3.41 -17.22 -6.33
CA GLY A 327 -2.33 -16.95 -7.29
C GLY A 327 -0.99 -17.47 -6.79
N ALA A 328 -0.67 -17.21 -5.53
CA ALA A 328 0.56 -17.69 -4.90
C ALA A 328 0.62 -19.23 -4.87
N ALA A 329 -0.49 -19.90 -4.52
CA ALA A 329 -0.58 -21.36 -4.56
C ALA A 329 -0.31 -21.94 -5.95
N ALA A 330 -0.83 -21.29 -6.99
CA ALA A 330 -0.65 -21.73 -8.37
C ALA A 330 0.79 -21.55 -8.87
N ALA A 331 1.52 -20.56 -8.35
CA ALA A 331 2.95 -20.38 -8.62
C ALA A 331 3.85 -21.27 -7.77
N HIS A 332 3.44 -21.57 -6.53
CA HIS A 332 4.14 -22.51 -5.65
C HIS A 332 4.24 -23.89 -6.28
N ASP A 333 3.10 -24.44 -6.71
CA ASP A 333 3.03 -25.74 -7.37
C ASP A 333 1.70 -25.87 -8.11
N ARG A 334 1.75 -25.90 -9.44
CA ARG A 334 0.56 -25.99 -10.30
C ARG A 334 -0.22 -27.29 -10.15
N PHE A 335 0.30 -28.29 -9.45
CA PHE A 335 -0.36 -29.56 -9.15
C PHE A 335 -1.04 -29.58 -7.78
N LEU A 336 -1.04 -28.47 -7.03
CA LEU A 336 -1.85 -28.34 -5.83
C LEU A 336 -3.27 -27.84 -6.13
N ALA A 337 -4.22 -28.31 -5.33
CA ALA A 337 -5.58 -27.81 -5.22
C ALA A 337 -5.73 -27.04 -3.90
N VAL A 338 -6.14 -25.78 -3.99
CA VAL A 338 -6.48 -24.96 -2.81
C VAL A 338 -7.96 -24.63 -2.84
N GLN A 339 -8.69 -25.10 -1.83
CA GLN A 339 -10.11 -24.83 -1.64
C GLN A 339 -10.30 -23.90 -0.44
N THR A 340 -10.83 -22.69 -0.70
CA THR A 340 -11.14 -21.72 0.35
C THR A 340 -12.58 -21.88 0.83
N SER A 341 -12.76 -22.06 2.14
CA SER A 341 -14.05 -21.94 2.82
C SER A 341 -14.04 -20.66 3.66
N ARG A 342 -15.07 -19.81 3.50
CA ARG A 342 -15.26 -18.61 4.32
C ARG A 342 -16.72 -18.42 4.68
N THR A 343 -16.95 -17.98 5.91
CA THR A 343 -18.27 -17.57 6.39
C THR A 343 -18.13 -16.30 7.23
N LEU A 344 -19.10 -15.40 7.08
CA LEU A 344 -19.26 -14.24 7.96
C LEU A 344 -20.59 -14.42 8.71
N GLY A 345 -20.51 -14.60 10.03
CA GLY A 345 -21.68 -14.72 10.91
C GLY A 345 -21.54 -13.88 12.16
N ASP A 346 -22.40 -14.12 13.16
CA ASP A 346 -22.43 -13.33 14.41
C ASP A 346 -21.12 -13.39 15.20
N GLY A 347 -20.40 -14.51 15.11
CA GLY A 347 -19.05 -14.68 15.70
C GLY A 347 -17.92 -14.07 14.88
N GLY A 348 -18.22 -13.36 13.79
CA GLY A 348 -17.25 -12.81 12.86
C GLY A 348 -16.87 -13.77 11.73
N TRP A 349 -15.68 -13.56 11.18
CA TRP A 349 -15.15 -14.35 10.07
C TRP A 349 -14.59 -15.69 10.53
N SER A 350 -14.93 -16.75 9.81
CA SER A 350 -14.23 -18.04 9.86
C SER A 350 -13.75 -18.38 8.47
N ILE A 351 -12.43 -18.52 8.31
CA ILE A 351 -11.77 -18.70 7.01
C ILE A 351 -10.83 -19.91 7.10
N SER A 352 -10.80 -20.72 6.05
CA SER A 352 -9.85 -21.82 5.94
C SER A 352 -9.49 -22.12 4.49
N TRP A 353 -8.25 -22.57 4.30
CA TRP A 353 -7.72 -23.08 3.04
C TRP A 353 -7.37 -24.55 3.23
N ARG A 354 -8.06 -25.43 2.51
CA ARG A 354 -7.65 -26.83 2.34
C ARG A 354 -6.67 -26.88 1.17
N ILE A 355 -5.45 -27.33 1.42
CA ILE A 355 -4.34 -27.43 0.46
C ILE A 355 -4.02 -28.92 0.29
N ALA A 356 -4.21 -29.45 -0.90
CA ALA A 356 -4.00 -30.87 -1.20
C ALA A 356 -3.35 -31.06 -2.58
N PRO A 357 -2.69 -32.20 -2.83
CA PRO A 357 -2.47 -32.68 -4.20
C PRO A 357 -3.76 -32.69 -5.04
N ARG A 358 -3.63 -32.42 -6.34
CA ARG A 358 -4.76 -32.50 -7.30
C ARG A 358 -5.19 -33.92 -7.62
#